data_AF-A0A240UJ64-F1
#
_entry.id   AF-A0A240UJ64-F1
#
_cell.length_a   1.000
_cell.length_b   1.000
_cell.length_c   1.000
_cell.angle_alpha   90.00
_cell.angle_beta   90.00
_cell.angle_gamma   90.00
#
_symmetry.space_group_name_H-M   'P 1'
#
loop_
_entity.id
_entity.type
_entity.pdbx_description
1 polymer ?
#
loop_
_entity_poly.entity_id
_entity_poly.type
_entity_poly.pdbx_seq_one_letter_code
_entity_poly.pdbx_strand_id
1 'polypeptide(L)'
;MDNFVRHQWDGRLFLENEDGSHHLAAAKYIAARLPERVRLHGTLKNYSLSTNAVASLRHDFEMFAVSGEQEVFNRFFDAMQSFRATWLTHSLPPPFDKEHAILLPKNEARSVKVARVLRQAGIADLGQHLTNLASAQVRDTTARANRPITVKPL
;
A
#
# COMPACT_ATOMS: atom_id res chain seq x y z
N MET A 1 23.38 -8.88 -0.24
CA MET A 1 22.92 -10.18 0.29
C MET A 1 21.44 -10.37 -0.03
N ASP A 2 21.07 -11.56 -0.51
CA ASP A 2 19.66 -11.91 -0.77
C ASP A 2 18.83 -11.93 0.52
N ASN A 3 17.64 -11.33 0.49
CA ASN A 3 16.73 -11.28 1.62
C ASN A 3 15.32 -11.67 1.22
N PHE A 4 14.56 -12.19 2.18
CA PHE A 4 13.14 -12.36 2.04
C PHE A 4 12.41 -11.11 2.49
N VAL A 5 11.47 -10.63 1.68
CA VAL A 5 10.62 -9.48 2.00
C VAL A 5 9.18 -9.95 2.14
N ARG A 6 8.52 -9.54 3.23
CA ARG A 6 7.10 -9.80 3.45
C ARG A 6 6.35 -8.51 3.74
N HIS A 7 5.27 -8.33 3.01
CA HIS A 7 4.30 -7.28 3.24
C HIS A 7 3.14 -7.85 4.05
N GLN A 8 2.94 -7.37 5.29
CA GLN A 8 1.93 -7.97 6.15
C GLN A 8 0.49 -7.71 5.68
N TRP A 9 0.26 -6.64 4.91
CA TRP A 9 -1.07 -6.28 4.41
C TRP A 9 -1.59 -7.20 3.28
N ASP A 10 -0.75 -8.06 2.70
CA ASP A 10 -1.16 -9.05 1.70
C ASP A 10 -0.59 -10.46 1.92
N GLY A 11 0.31 -10.63 2.90
CA GLY A 11 0.89 -11.90 3.30
C GLY A 11 1.82 -12.56 2.28
N ARG A 12 2.15 -11.87 1.17
CA ARG A 12 3.05 -12.37 0.13
C ARG A 12 4.50 -12.32 0.59
N LEU A 13 5.28 -13.30 0.14
CA LEU A 13 6.72 -13.43 0.42
C LEU A 13 7.48 -13.29 -0.91
N PHE A 14 8.42 -12.36 -0.95
CA PHE A 14 9.28 -12.09 -2.09
C PHE A 14 10.72 -12.43 -1.73
N LEU A 15 11.48 -12.90 -2.72
CA LEU A 15 12.94 -12.96 -2.63
C LEU A 15 13.48 -11.71 -3.32
N GLU A 16 14.10 -10.83 -2.54
CA GLU A 16 14.87 -9.69 -3.03
C GLU A 16 16.29 -10.18 -3.27
N ASN A 17 16.62 -10.44 -4.53
CA ASN A 17 17.94 -10.89 -4.93
C ASN A 17 18.74 -9.74 -5.55
N GLU A 18 19.98 -9.57 -5.10
CA GLU A 18 20.82 -8.46 -5.60
C GLU A 18 21.35 -8.72 -7.00
N ASP A 19 21.53 -9.99 -7.38
CA ASP A 19 22.22 -10.39 -8.60
C ASP A 19 21.28 -10.67 -9.79
N GLY A 20 20.03 -10.20 -9.69
CA GLY A 20 19.03 -10.28 -10.77
C GLY A 20 18.27 -11.61 -10.84
N SER A 21 17.08 -11.57 -11.46
CA SER A 21 16.11 -12.66 -11.42
C SER A 21 16.55 -13.95 -12.15
N HIS A 22 17.53 -13.87 -13.06
CA HIS A 22 17.98 -15.01 -13.88
C HIS A 22 18.68 -16.10 -13.07
N HIS A 23 19.46 -15.75 -12.03
CA HIS A 23 20.11 -16.74 -11.16
C HIS A 23 19.09 -17.53 -10.36
N LEU A 24 18.06 -16.87 -9.83
CA LEU A 24 16.96 -17.55 -9.15
C LEU A 24 16.17 -18.43 -10.12
N ALA A 25 15.93 -17.97 -11.35
CA ALA A 25 15.23 -18.75 -12.36
C ALA A 25 16.02 -20.04 -12.72
N ALA A 26 17.34 -19.94 -12.92
CA ALA A 26 18.20 -21.09 -13.16
C ALA A 26 18.25 -22.05 -11.97
N ALA A 27 18.38 -21.53 -10.75
CA ALA A 27 18.35 -22.33 -9.53
C ALA A 27 17.01 -23.07 -9.37
N LYS A 28 15.87 -22.41 -9.64
CA LYS A 28 14.54 -23.03 -9.66
C LYS A 28 14.44 -24.12 -10.73
N TYR A 29 14.99 -23.88 -11.92
CA TYR A 29 14.99 -24.85 -13.02
C TYR A 29 15.76 -26.13 -12.67
N ILE A 30 16.92 -25.98 -12.03
CA ILE A 30 17.75 -27.11 -11.57
C ILE A 30 17.06 -27.84 -10.41
N ALA A 31 16.59 -27.11 -9.40
CA ALA A 31 15.93 -27.70 -8.23
C ALA A 31 14.69 -28.53 -8.59
N ALA A 32 13.91 -28.10 -9.58
CA ALA A 32 12.74 -28.84 -10.06
C ALA A 32 13.07 -30.22 -10.69
N ARG A 33 14.35 -30.48 -10.99
CA ARG A 33 14.84 -31.72 -11.63
C ARG A 33 15.62 -32.62 -10.66
N LEU A 34 15.81 -32.18 -9.43
CA LEU A 34 16.47 -32.95 -8.39
C LEU A 34 15.40 -33.56 -7.45
N PRO A 35 15.56 -34.80 -6.97
CA PRO A 35 14.66 -35.40 -5.99
C PRO A 35 14.86 -34.83 -4.57
N GLU A 36 15.57 -33.71 -4.43
CA GLU A 36 15.99 -33.14 -3.16
C GLU A 36 15.29 -31.82 -2.86
N ARG A 37 14.91 -31.62 -1.59
CA ARG A 37 14.38 -30.34 -1.12
C ARG A 37 15.51 -29.42 -0.74
N VAL A 38 15.75 -28.41 -1.59
CA VAL A 38 16.70 -27.35 -1.28
C VAL A 38 16.05 -26.34 -0.32
N ARG A 39 16.61 -26.22 0.89
CA ARG A 39 16.17 -25.18 1.84
C ARG A 39 16.84 -23.85 1.47
N LEU A 40 16.03 -22.79 1.41
CA LEU A 40 16.56 -21.44 1.26
C LEU A 40 16.68 -20.79 2.64
N HIS A 41 17.84 -20.17 2.88
CA HIS A 41 18.14 -19.44 4.10
C HIS A 41 18.39 -17.98 3.74
N GLY A 42 17.92 -17.05 4.57
CA GLY A 42 18.08 -15.62 4.35
C GLY A 42 17.35 -14.81 5.42
N THR A 43 17.69 -13.52 5.53
CA THR A 43 17.05 -12.61 6.47
C THR A 43 15.62 -12.31 6.01
N LEU A 44 14.65 -12.37 6.91
CA LEU A 44 13.26 -11.98 6.64
C LEU A 44 13.00 -10.55 7.12
N LYS A 45 12.79 -9.63 6.17
CA LYS A 45 12.32 -8.26 6.41
C LYS A 45 10.79 -8.21 6.36
N ASN A 46 10.19 -7.66 7.42
CA ASN A 46 8.74 -7.48 7.51
C ASN A 46 8.39 -6.01 7.42
N TYR A 47 7.46 -5.67 6.53
CA TYR A 47 6.89 -4.34 6.42
C TYR A 47 5.41 -4.39 6.81
N SER A 48 4.99 -3.37 7.55
CA SER A 48 3.63 -3.25 8.07
C SER A 48 3.20 -1.79 8.03
N LEU A 49 1.90 -1.55 7.94
CA LEU A 49 1.36 -0.20 8.08
C LEU A 49 1.26 0.15 9.56
N SER A 50 1.61 1.38 9.93
CA SER A 50 1.36 1.86 11.29
C SER A 50 -0.14 2.10 11.48
N THR A 51 -0.80 1.24 12.25
CA THR A 51 -2.24 1.37 12.57
C THR A 51 -2.56 2.70 13.22
N ASN A 52 -1.66 3.18 14.10
CA ASN A 52 -1.80 4.45 14.78
C ASN A 52 -1.68 5.63 13.81
N ALA A 53 -0.75 5.58 12.85
CA ALA A 53 -0.62 6.62 11.84
C ALA A 53 -1.86 6.67 10.92
N VAL A 54 -2.36 5.50 10.51
CA VAL A 54 -3.60 5.42 9.70
C VAL A 54 -4.80 5.97 10.48
N ALA A 55 -4.94 5.61 11.76
CA ALA A 55 -6.01 6.12 12.61
C ALA A 55 -5.92 7.64 12.81
N SER A 56 -4.72 8.17 13.05
CA SER A 56 -4.47 9.61 13.19
C SER A 56 -4.83 10.37 11.92
N LEU A 57 -4.35 9.91 10.76
CA LEU A 57 -4.67 10.52 9.47
C LEU A 57 -6.17 10.52 9.20
N ARG A 58 -6.85 9.41 9.49
CA ARG A 58 -8.29 9.28 9.29
C ARG A 58 -9.10 10.10 10.30
N HIS A 59 -8.56 10.36 11.49
CA HIS A 59 -9.18 11.25 12.46
C HIS A 59 -9.16 12.70 11.96
N ASP A 60 -8.02 13.15 11.45
CA ASP A 60 -7.80 14.56 11.10
C ASP A 60 -8.25 14.92 9.68
N PHE A 61 -8.26 13.95 8.76
CA PHE A 61 -8.50 14.19 7.33
C PHE A 61 -9.55 13.25 6.73
N GLU A 62 -10.29 13.76 5.76
CA GLU A 62 -10.91 12.96 4.71
C GLU A 62 -9.89 12.77 3.58
N MET A 63 -9.71 11.54 3.08
CA MET A 63 -8.61 11.21 2.19
C MET A 63 -9.10 10.52 0.92
N PHE A 64 -8.68 11.03 -0.24
CA PHE A 64 -9.12 10.54 -1.54
C PHE A 64 -7.93 10.30 -2.47
N ALA A 65 -8.00 9.25 -3.29
CA ALA A 65 -7.08 9.05 -4.39
C ALA A 65 -7.69 9.62 -5.68
N VAL A 66 -6.97 10.54 -6.33
CA VAL A 66 -7.38 11.16 -7.58
C VAL A 66 -6.37 10.87 -8.69
N SER A 67 -6.85 10.79 -9.93
CA SER A 67 -5.99 10.72 -11.10
C SER A 67 -5.06 11.93 -11.14
N GLY A 68 -3.78 11.72 -11.46
CA GLY A 68 -2.85 12.81 -11.78
C GLY A 68 -2.69 13.05 -13.26
N GLU A 69 -3.71 12.71 -14.07
CA GLU A 69 -3.88 13.37 -15.36
C GLU A 69 -3.84 14.89 -15.16
N GLN A 70 -2.85 15.54 -15.78
CA GLN A 70 -2.52 16.94 -15.49
C GLN A 70 -3.72 17.87 -15.66
N GLU A 71 -4.55 17.65 -16.69
CA GLU A 71 -5.73 18.47 -16.92
C GLU A 71 -6.77 18.32 -15.80
N VAL A 72 -7.01 17.09 -15.33
CA VAL A 72 -7.94 16.82 -14.23
C VAL A 72 -7.42 17.43 -12.93
N PHE A 73 -6.14 17.22 -12.62
CA PHE A 73 -5.53 17.71 -11.41
C PHE A 73 -5.45 19.25 -11.37
N ASN A 74 -5.12 19.90 -12.50
CA ASN A 74 -5.09 21.36 -12.60
C ASN A 74 -6.49 21.96 -12.40
N ARG A 75 -7.51 21.40 -13.04
CA ARG A 75 -8.91 21.84 -12.83
C ARG A 75 -9.36 21.65 -11.38
N PHE A 76 -8.96 20.54 -10.75
CA PHE A 76 -9.21 20.33 -9.33
C PHE A 76 -8.52 21.39 -8.47
N PHE A 77 -7.25 21.68 -8.74
CA PHE A 77 -6.48 22.71 -8.05
C PHE A 77 -7.14 24.09 -8.16
N ASP A 78 -7.50 24.51 -9.38
CA ASP A 78 -8.14 25.79 -9.66
C ASP A 78 -9.50 25.90 -8.96
N ALA A 79 -10.29 24.83 -8.96
CA ALA A 79 -11.59 24.78 -8.29
C ALA A 79 -11.44 24.92 -6.78
N MET A 80 -10.48 24.20 -6.21
CA MET A 80 -10.19 24.24 -4.78
C MET A 80 -9.65 25.62 -4.35
N GLN A 81 -8.81 26.26 -5.18
CA GLN A 81 -8.28 27.60 -4.92
C GLN A 81 -9.39 28.67 -5.01
N SER A 82 -10.23 28.58 -6.03
CA SER A 82 -11.38 29.48 -6.22
C SER A 82 -12.39 29.36 -5.08
N PHE A 83 -12.65 28.13 -4.63
CA PHE A 83 -13.50 27.86 -3.47
C PHE A 83 -12.80 28.20 -2.13
N ARG A 84 -11.47 28.42 -2.17
CA ARG A 84 -10.57 28.63 -1.04
C ARG A 84 -10.82 27.61 0.07
N ALA A 85 -10.83 26.33 -0.29
CA ALA A 85 -10.76 25.24 0.67
C ALA A 85 -9.31 24.97 1.08
N THR A 86 -9.08 24.35 2.22
CA THR A 86 -7.74 23.88 2.60
C THR A 86 -7.54 22.44 2.12
N TRP A 87 -6.38 22.12 1.56
CA TRP A 87 -6.04 20.74 1.22
C TRP A 87 -4.54 20.51 1.27
N LEU A 88 -4.17 19.24 1.45
CA LEU A 88 -2.82 18.77 1.23
C LEU A 88 -2.83 17.78 0.06
N THR A 89 -1.72 17.70 -0.66
CA THR A 89 -1.52 16.74 -1.73
C THR A 89 -0.22 15.97 -1.52
N HIS A 90 -0.22 14.70 -1.89
CA HIS A 90 0.97 13.85 -1.88
C HIS A 90 0.88 12.86 -3.05
N SER A 91 1.98 12.63 -3.79
CA SER A 91 2.00 11.60 -4.83
C SER A 91 1.85 10.21 -4.22
N LEU A 92 1.05 9.33 -4.82
CA LEU A 92 0.96 7.96 -4.34
C LEU A 92 2.27 7.20 -4.61
N PRO A 93 2.58 6.15 -3.83
CA PRO A 93 3.77 5.34 -4.07
C PRO A 93 3.60 4.49 -5.34
N PRO A 94 4.71 4.00 -5.94
CA PRO A 94 4.65 3.06 -7.06
C PRO A 94 3.75 1.85 -6.75
N PRO A 95 2.99 1.34 -7.74
CA PRO A 95 2.99 1.73 -9.15
C PRO A 95 2.07 2.93 -9.49
N PHE A 96 1.58 3.65 -8.49
CA PHE A 96 0.63 4.76 -8.65
C PHE A 96 1.29 6.13 -8.53
N ASP A 97 2.55 6.26 -8.95
CA ASP A 97 3.35 7.49 -8.82
C ASP A 97 2.79 8.68 -9.63
N LYS A 98 1.85 8.41 -10.53
CA LYS A 98 1.13 9.41 -11.33
C LYS A 98 -0.19 9.84 -10.71
N GLU A 99 -0.62 9.24 -9.61
CA GLU A 99 -1.85 9.58 -8.92
C GLU A 99 -1.55 10.38 -7.64
N HIS A 100 -2.55 11.11 -7.16
CA HIS A 100 -2.40 11.97 -5.98
C HIS A 100 -3.35 11.56 -4.86
N ALA A 101 -2.82 11.56 -3.64
CA ALA A 101 -3.60 11.57 -2.42
C ALA A 101 -3.99 13.02 -2.09
N ILE A 102 -5.29 13.28 -2.01
CA ILE A 102 -5.85 14.52 -1.51
C ILE A 102 -6.27 14.32 -0.05
N LEU A 103 -5.77 15.17 0.85
CA LEU A 103 -6.16 15.18 2.25
C LEU A 103 -6.91 16.48 2.56
N LEU A 104 -8.14 16.34 3.05
CA LEU A 104 -9.05 17.43 3.36
C LEU A 104 -9.24 17.51 4.88
N PRO A 105 -8.76 18.57 5.55
CA PRO A 105 -8.90 18.70 7.00
C PRO A 105 -10.36 18.68 7.45
N LYS A 106 -10.69 17.84 8.44
CA LYS A 106 -12.05 17.72 8.99
C LYS A 106 -12.47 18.90 9.87
N ASN A 107 -11.49 19.70 10.33
CA ASN A 107 -11.72 20.91 11.12
C ASN A 107 -12.07 22.15 10.28
N GLU A 108 -12.09 22.05 8.95
CA GLU A 108 -12.36 23.17 8.04
C GLU A 108 -13.64 22.91 7.22
N ALA A 109 -14.61 23.82 7.33
CA ALA A 109 -15.96 23.58 6.81
C ALA A 109 -16.03 23.43 5.28
N ARG A 110 -15.15 24.12 4.52
CA ARG A 110 -15.12 24.04 3.05
C ARG A 110 -14.50 22.73 2.61
N SER A 111 -13.44 22.27 3.27
CA SER A 111 -12.81 20.96 3.08
C SER A 111 -13.82 19.84 3.29
N VAL A 112 -14.64 19.93 4.34
CA VAL A 112 -15.74 18.97 4.59
C VAL A 112 -16.79 19.01 3.48
N LYS A 113 -17.11 20.18 2.91
CA LYS A 113 -18.01 20.29 1.74
C LYS A 113 -17.41 19.61 0.51
N VAL A 114 -16.14 19.85 0.23
CA VAL A 114 -15.42 19.21 -0.89
C VAL A 114 -15.40 17.69 -0.70
N ALA A 115 -15.08 17.20 0.50
CA ALA A 115 -15.04 15.77 0.79
C ALA A 115 -16.38 15.08 0.52
N ARG A 116 -17.49 15.74 0.86
CA ARG A 116 -18.83 15.25 0.53
C ARG A 116 -19.08 15.19 -0.98
N VAL A 117 -18.65 16.19 -1.74
CA VAL A 117 -18.77 16.19 -3.21
C VAL A 117 -17.95 15.06 -3.82
N LEU A 118 -16.69 14.87 -3.39
CA LEU A 118 -15.83 13.78 -3.88
C LEU A 118 -16.42 12.41 -3.56
N ARG A 119 -16.97 12.24 -2.35
CA ARG A 119 -17.66 11.00 -1.95
C ARG A 119 -18.91 10.74 -2.79
N GLN A 120 -19.71 11.77 -3.06
CA GLN A 120 -20.90 11.68 -3.92
C GLN A 120 -20.53 11.35 -5.38
N ALA A 121 -19.38 11.84 -5.84
CA ALA A 121 -18.82 11.51 -7.15
C ALA A 121 -18.19 10.10 -7.21
N GLY A 122 -18.15 9.35 -6.11
CA GLY A 122 -17.60 8.00 -6.07
C GLY A 122 -16.07 7.94 -6.17
N ILE A 123 -15.38 9.03 -5.83
CA ILE A 123 -13.92 9.05 -5.81
C ILE A 123 -13.40 8.07 -4.75
N ALA A 124 -12.30 7.38 -5.07
CA ALA A 124 -11.72 6.34 -4.23
C ALA A 124 -11.32 6.88 -2.84
N ASP A 125 -11.89 6.27 -1.79
CA ASP A 125 -11.60 6.59 -0.39
C ASP A 125 -10.27 5.93 0.03
N LEU A 126 -9.22 6.74 0.04
CA LEU A 126 -7.88 6.31 0.42
C LEU A 126 -7.81 5.94 1.91
N GLY A 127 -8.56 6.65 2.76
CA GLY A 127 -8.57 6.37 4.20
C GLY A 127 -9.19 5.03 4.55
N GLN A 128 -10.30 4.69 3.90
CA GLN A 128 -10.92 3.38 4.05
C GLN A 128 -10.03 2.28 3.47
N HIS A 129 -9.37 2.52 2.33
CA HIS A 129 -8.42 1.57 1.76
C HIS A 129 -7.26 1.25 2.72
N LEU A 130 -6.60 2.27 3.28
CA LEU A 130 -5.51 2.10 4.24
C LEU A 130 -5.98 1.41 5.53
N THR A 131 -7.19 1.73 5.99
CA THR A 131 -7.81 1.06 7.16
C THR A 131 -7.99 -0.45 6.90
N ASN A 132 -8.46 -0.80 5.70
CA ASN A 132 -8.66 -2.20 5.31
C ASN A 132 -7.33 -2.96 5.26
N LEU A 133 -6.29 -2.36 4.67
CA LEU A 133 -4.94 -2.96 4.62
C LEU A 133 -4.35 -3.15 6.03
N ALA A 134 -4.44 -2.12 6.87
CA ALA A 134 -3.96 -2.18 8.25
C ALA A 134 -4.72 -3.24 9.07
N SER A 135 -6.02 -3.43 8.81
CA SER A 135 -6.82 -4.48 9.46
C SER A 135 -6.45 -5.88 8.96
N ALA A 136 -6.17 -6.03 7.66
CA ALA A 136 -5.76 -7.31 7.07
C ALA A 136 -4.43 -7.81 7.65
N GLN A 137 -3.49 -6.89 7.93
CA GLN A 137 -2.17 -7.23 8.47
C GLN A 137 -2.23 -7.84 9.89
N VAL A 138 -3.18 -7.40 10.71
CA VAL A 138 -3.40 -7.95 12.07
C VAL A 138 -3.90 -9.38 11.96
N ARG A 139 -4.82 -9.65 11.02
CA ARG A 139 -5.35 -11.00 10.78
C ARG A 139 -4.26 -11.97 10.32
N ASP A 140 -3.38 -11.55 9.42
CA ASP A 140 -2.27 -12.40 8.96
C ASP A 140 -1.24 -12.65 10.08
N THR A 141 -0.99 -11.65 10.94
CA THR A 141 -0.12 -11.81 12.10
C THR A 141 -0.67 -12.80 13.12
N THR A 142 -1.95 -12.68 13.48
CA THR A 142 -2.63 -13.58 14.44
C THR A 142 -2.79 -15.00 13.89
N ALA A 143 -3.14 -15.15 12.61
CA ALA A 143 -3.29 -16.46 11.97
C ALA A 143 -1.95 -17.23 11.87
N ARG A 144 -0.82 -16.53 11.79
CA ARG A 144 0.51 -17.14 11.61
C ARG A 144 1.30 -17.34 12.89
N ALA A 145 1.02 -16.60 13.97
CA ALA A 145 1.57 -16.92 15.30
C ALA A 145 1.25 -18.37 15.72
N ASN A 146 0.16 -18.94 15.19
CA ASN A 146 -0.29 -20.32 15.45
C ASN A 146 0.14 -21.35 14.38
N ARG A 147 1.07 -21.03 13.47
CA ARG A 147 1.52 -21.99 12.43
C ARG A 147 3.05 -22.00 12.25
N PRO A 148 3.70 -23.17 12.25
CA PRO A 148 5.07 -23.28 11.77
C PRO A 148 5.12 -22.87 10.29
N ILE A 149 6.17 -22.14 9.90
CA ILE A 149 6.39 -21.74 8.51
C ILE A 149 6.76 -23.00 7.72
N THR A 150 5.75 -23.70 7.21
CA THR A 150 5.94 -24.80 6.27
C THR A 150 5.82 -24.24 4.86
N VAL A 151 6.95 -24.06 4.20
CA VAL A 151 6.98 -23.83 2.75
C VAL A 151 6.50 -25.13 2.11
N LYS A 152 5.32 -25.10 1.49
CA LYS A 152 4.83 -26.27 0.74
C LYS A 152 5.83 -26.57 -0.39
N PRO A 153 6.19 -27.85 -0.60
CA PRO A 153 6.86 -28.23 -1.83
C PRO A 153 5.92 -27.92 -3.00
N LEU A 154 6.50 -27.42 -4.10
CA LEU A 154 5.86 -27.42 -5.41
C LEU A 154 6.00 -28.82 -6.01
#